data_AF-A0A4U8S3N4-F1
#
_entry.id   AF-A0A4U8S3N4-F1
#
_cell.length_a   1.000
_cell.length_b   1.000
_cell.length_c   1.000
_cell.angle_alpha   90.00
_cell.angle_beta   90.00
_cell.angle_gamma   90.00
#
_symmetry.space_group_name_H-M   'P 1'
#
loop_
_entity.id
_entity.type
_entity.pdbx_description
1 polymer ?
#
loop_
_entity_poly.entity_id
_entity_poly.type
_entity_poly.pdbx_seq_one_letter_code
_entity_poly.pdbx_strand_id
1 'polypeptide(L)'
;MYLKQIKIFMNQHNYDKTYCSHFDYQVFFIGYFLSHKIKKLKFMTDNTFNSIDIIIGDSTPDIELIEKRLTIHSKFDAHQYNQANEENRCKYYIDLIKNALYQISRIKSIPLKQLIGFCDDLIESKFVYRWRFKKIYVPNLNLTISFSCELNTQDFKLIATAFSANDSQPICNGQVIRTKPDDIFFSLISPNIQIKDNQILITSKWHTPLVSLNLLDLSKGSLVVDFPKTPYPNDIKATENFYQLQKELRYNNYEFK
;
A
#
# COMPACT_ATOMS: atom_id res chain seq x y z
N MET A 1 2.44 -1.50 -25.94
CA MET A 1 2.66 -0.84 -24.64
C MET A 1 2.39 -1.88 -23.58
N TYR A 2 3.01 -1.81 -22.40
CA TYR A 2 2.67 -2.76 -21.34
C TYR A 2 1.44 -2.29 -20.56
N LEU A 3 0.54 -3.20 -20.21
CA LEU A 3 -0.48 -2.93 -19.20
C LEU A 3 0.22 -2.67 -17.86
N LYS A 4 -0.11 -1.55 -17.20
CA LYS A 4 0.61 -1.06 -16.01
C LYS A 4 -0.22 -1.09 -14.73
N GLN A 5 -1.52 -0.87 -14.82
CA GLN A 5 -2.38 -0.72 -13.65
C GLN A 5 -3.85 -0.95 -13.98
N ILE A 6 -4.60 -1.30 -12.94
CA ILE A 6 -6.06 -1.22 -12.88
C ILE A 6 -6.38 -0.26 -11.74
N LYS A 7 -7.28 0.68 -11.95
CA LYS A 7 -7.82 1.56 -10.91
C LYS A 7 -9.32 1.42 -10.84
N ILE A 8 -9.87 1.58 -9.65
CA ILE A 8 -11.31 1.66 -9.40
C ILE A 8 -11.56 2.94 -8.61
N PHE A 9 -12.60 3.67 -8.97
CA PHE A 9 -12.97 4.92 -8.32
C PHE A 9 -14.46 5.22 -8.51
N MET A 10 -15.01 6.02 -7.60
CA MET A 10 -16.42 6.43 -7.65
C MET A 10 -16.65 7.51 -8.69
N ASN A 11 -17.79 7.46 -9.39
CA ASN A 11 -18.21 8.52 -10.30
C ASN A 11 -18.52 9.81 -9.52
N GLN A 12 -17.71 10.84 -9.76
CA GLN A 12 -17.80 12.13 -9.07
C GLN A 12 -18.99 13.00 -9.50
N HIS A 13 -19.68 12.65 -10.60
CA HIS A 13 -20.87 13.36 -11.06
C HIS A 13 -22.14 12.89 -10.34
N ASN A 14 -22.18 11.63 -9.90
CA ASN A 14 -23.40 11.02 -9.34
C ASN A 14 -23.40 10.97 -7.81
N TYR A 15 -22.25 11.20 -7.16
CA TYR A 15 -22.07 11.12 -5.71
C TYR A 15 -21.36 12.36 -5.17
N ASP A 16 -21.59 12.68 -3.89
CA ASP A 16 -20.89 13.81 -3.26
C ASP A 16 -19.40 13.54 -3.08
N LYS A 17 -18.61 14.61 -3.00
CA LYS A 17 -17.14 14.53 -2.95
C LYS A 17 -16.62 13.76 -1.75
N THR A 18 -17.29 13.84 -0.60
CA THR A 18 -16.86 13.16 0.62
C THR A 18 -17.07 11.65 0.47
N TYR A 19 -18.23 11.24 -0.04
CA TYR A 19 -18.54 9.84 -0.31
C TYR A 19 -17.56 9.24 -1.33
N CYS A 20 -17.30 9.94 -2.44
CA CYS A 20 -16.30 9.53 -3.43
C CYS A 20 -14.91 9.39 -2.81
N SER A 21 -14.47 10.37 -2.03
CA SER A 21 -13.14 10.34 -1.39
C SER A 21 -13.00 9.17 -0.41
N HIS A 22 -14.05 8.88 0.38
CA HIS A 22 -14.06 7.72 1.28
C HIS A 22 -14.01 6.40 0.51
N PHE A 23 -14.77 6.27 -0.58
CA PHE A 23 -14.73 5.08 -1.42
C PHE A 23 -13.33 4.89 -2.02
N ASP A 24 -12.80 5.92 -2.70
CA ASP A 24 -11.51 5.87 -3.40
C ASP A 24 -10.36 5.51 -2.46
N TYR A 25 -10.41 6.02 -1.22
CA TYR A 25 -9.45 5.68 -0.18
C TYR A 25 -9.55 4.21 0.25
N GLN A 26 -10.76 3.69 0.45
CA GLN A 26 -10.97 2.29 0.86
C GLN A 26 -10.60 1.28 -0.23
N VAL A 27 -10.58 1.67 -1.51
CA VAL A 27 -10.18 0.78 -2.62
C VAL A 27 -8.73 0.96 -3.06
N PHE A 28 -8.04 1.98 -2.56
CA PHE A 28 -6.66 2.30 -2.95
C PHE A 28 -5.74 1.08 -2.86
N PHE A 29 -5.80 0.33 -1.76
CA PHE A 29 -4.91 -0.82 -1.53
C PHE A 29 -5.05 -1.89 -2.61
N ILE A 30 -6.25 -2.09 -3.18
CA ILE A 30 -6.51 -3.05 -4.26
C ILE A 30 -5.82 -2.58 -5.53
N GLY A 31 -6.00 -1.31 -5.92
CA GLY A 31 -5.32 -0.72 -7.07
C GLY A 31 -3.79 -0.77 -6.93
N TYR A 32 -3.29 -0.48 -5.73
CA TYR A 32 -1.86 -0.57 -5.41
C TYR A 32 -1.33 -2.00 -5.59
N PHE A 33 -2.00 -2.99 -5.00
CA PHE A 33 -1.67 -4.40 -5.13
C PHE A 33 -1.69 -4.87 -6.59
N LEU A 34 -2.79 -4.59 -7.32
CA LEU A 34 -2.95 -5.02 -8.71
C LEU A 34 -1.86 -4.40 -9.60
N SER A 35 -1.55 -3.12 -9.44
CA SER A 35 -0.50 -2.47 -10.23
C SER A 35 0.88 -3.14 -10.06
N HIS A 36 1.21 -3.61 -8.85
CA HIS A 36 2.46 -4.31 -8.58
C HIS A 36 2.51 -5.69 -9.21
N LYS A 37 1.39 -6.42 -9.21
CA LYS A 37 1.28 -7.73 -9.85
C LYS A 37 1.28 -7.61 -11.38
N ILE A 38 0.52 -6.67 -11.93
CA ILE A 38 0.41 -6.40 -13.37
C ILE A 38 1.75 -6.04 -14.01
N LYS A 39 2.53 -5.14 -13.39
CA LYS A 39 3.85 -4.74 -13.91
C LYS A 39 4.80 -5.93 -14.10
N LYS A 40 4.67 -6.99 -13.27
CA LYS A 40 5.47 -8.22 -13.39
C LYS A 40 5.05 -9.09 -14.57
N LEU A 41 3.79 -9.03 -15.00
CA LEU A 41 3.31 -9.78 -16.17
C LEU A 41 3.92 -9.31 -17.48
N LYS A 42 4.32 -8.03 -17.58
CA LYS A 42 4.79 -7.40 -18.83
C LYS A 42 3.88 -7.73 -20.03
N PHE A 43 2.57 -7.75 -19.80
CA PHE A 43 1.60 -8.04 -20.85
C PHE A 43 1.56 -6.91 -21.88
N MET A 44 1.76 -7.22 -23.16
CA MET A 44 1.66 -6.24 -24.24
C MET A 44 0.21 -6.04 -24.66
N THR A 45 -0.26 -4.81 -24.60
CA THR A 45 -1.55 -4.40 -25.18
C THR A 45 -1.42 -4.18 -26.69
N ASP A 46 -2.55 -3.94 -27.34
CA ASP A 46 -2.68 -3.51 -28.75
C ASP A 46 -2.12 -2.10 -29.05
N ASN A 47 -1.36 -1.51 -28.12
CA ASN A 47 -0.83 -0.15 -28.14
C ASN A 47 -1.88 0.97 -28.02
N THR A 48 -3.18 0.68 -27.85
CA THR A 48 -4.18 1.75 -27.67
C THR A 48 -4.33 2.16 -26.21
N PHE A 49 -4.00 1.26 -25.27
CA PHE A 49 -4.10 1.52 -23.83
C PHE A 49 -2.92 0.95 -23.04
N ASN A 50 -2.70 1.46 -21.83
CA ASN A 50 -1.76 0.91 -20.85
C ASN A 50 -2.32 0.87 -19.41
N SER A 51 -3.54 1.34 -19.20
CA SER A 51 -4.27 1.24 -17.94
C SER A 51 -5.73 0.91 -18.18
N ILE A 52 -6.36 0.31 -17.17
CA ILE A 52 -7.79 0.10 -17.10
C ILE A 52 -8.32 0.90 -15.92
N ASP A 53 -9.32 1.72 -16.17
CA ASP A 53 -9.98 2.53 -15.16
C ASP A 53 -11.44 2.05 -15.04
N ILE A 54 -11.85 1.74 -13.82
CA ILE A 54 -13.19 1.22 -13.51
C ILE A 54 -13.92 2.31 -12.73
N ILE A 55 -14.85 2.97 -13.40
CA ILE A 55 -15.68 4.01 -12.81
C ILE A 55 -16.97 3.35 -12.36
N ILE A 56 -17.29 3.47 -11.08
CA ILE A 56 -18.52 2.89 -10.53
C ILE A 56 -19.52 3.98 -10.16
N GLY A 57 -20.80 3.66 -10.20
CA GLY A 57 -21.86 4.62 -9.87
C GLY A 57 -22.64 5.15 -11.05
N ASP A 58 -22.44 4.55 -12.23
CA ASP A 58 -23.24 4.87 -13.41
C ASP A 58 -24.47 3.99 -13.55
N SER A 59 -25.52 4.58 -14.11
CA SER A 59 -26.78 3.88 -14.39
C SER A 59 -26.66 2.90 -15.55
N THR A 60 -25.77 3.20 -16.51
CA THR A 60 -25.54 2.40 -17.72
C THR A 60 -24.06 2.05 -17.84
N PRO A 61 -23.70 0.75 -17.91
CA PRO A 61 -22.33 0.37 -18.23
C PRO A 61 -21.96 0.84 -19.63
N ASP A 62 -20.79 1.43 -19.75
CA ASP A 62 -20.22 1.87 -21.02
C ASP A 62 -18.70 1.66 -21.00
N ILE A 63 -18.08 1.54 -22.16
CA ILE A 63 -16.63 1.39 -22.29
C ILE A 63 -16.09 2.38 -23.31
N GLU A 64 -15.15 3.20 -22.86
CA GLU A 64 -14.51 4.23 -23.67
C GLU A 64 -12.99 4.17 -23.57
N LEU A 65 -12.32 4.77 -24.55
CA LEU A 65 -10.87 4.88 -24.58
C LEU A 65 -10.47 6.36 -24.50
N ILE A 66 -9.96 6.79 -23.35
CA ILE A 66 -9.53 8.17 -23.10
C ILE A 66 -8.04 8.17 -22.75
N GLU A 67 -7.22 8.92 -23.48
CA GLU A 67 -5.80 9.14 -23.14
C GLU A 67 -4.98 7.86 -22.83
N LYS A 68 -5.17 6.79 -23.61
CA LYS A 68 -4.55 5.46 -23.38
C LYS A 68 -5.01 4.74 -22.11
N ARG A 69 -6.15 5.15 -21.55
CA ARG A 69 -6.88 4.47 -20.48
C ARG A 69 -8.12 3.85 -21.08
N LEU A 70 -8.29 2.55 -20.84
CA LEU A 70 -9.53 1.85 -21.16
C LEU A 70 -10.47 2.01 -19.96
N THR A 71 -11.45 2.88 -20.09
CA THR A 71 -12.37 3.25 -19.01
C THR A 71 -13.65 2.44 -19.16
N ILE A 72 -14.05 1.74 -18.10
CA ILE A 72 -15.34 1.06 -18.03
C ILE A 72 -16.18 1.69 -16.92
N HIS A 73 -17.37 2.13 -17.30
CA HIS A 73 -18.41 2.58 -16.38
C HIS A 73 -19.21 1.37 -15.92
N SER A 74 -19.54 1.31 -14.64
CA SER A 74 -20.20 0.17 -14.02
C SER A 74 -21.20 0.59 -12.96
N LYS A 75 -22.22 -0.24 -12.79
CA LYS A 75 -23.24 -0.03 -11.75
C LYS A 75 -22.64 -0.18 -10.37
N PHE A 76 -23.19 0.57 -9.42
CA PHE A 76 -22.86 0.49 -8.00
C PHE A 76 -24.14 0.37 -7.18
N ASP A 77 -24.17 -0.61 -6.31
CA ASP A 77 -25.24 -0.81 -5.34
C ASP A 77 -24.82 -0.18 -4.01
N ALA A 78 -25.20 1.08 -3.84
CA ALA A 78 -24.91 1.83 -2.63
C ALA A 78 -25.56 1.20 -1.38
N HIS A 79 -26.70 0.54 -1.52
CA HIS A 79 -27.40 -0.10 -0.41
C HIS A 79 -26.60 -1.31 0.10
N GLN A 80 -26.18 -2.20 -0.81
CA GLN A 80 -25.30 -3.32 -0.48
C GLN A 80 -23.99 -2.85 0.15
N TYR A 81 -23.36 -1.83 -0.43
CA TYR A 81 -22.10 -1.28 0.06
C TYR A 81 -22.20 -0.68 1.47
N ASN A 82 -23.23 0.13 1.73
CA ASN A 82 -23.40 0.84 3.00
C ASN A 82 -23.78 -0.11 4.16
N GLN A 83 -24.44 -1.24 3.86
CA GLN A 83 -24.80 -2.25 4.86
C GLN A 83 -23.71 -3.29 5.11
N ALA A 84 -22.72 -3.38 4.21
CA ALA A 84 -21.63 -4.34 4.33
C ALA A 84 -20.67 -3.95 5.47
N ASN A 85 -20.28 -4.97 6.25
CA ASN A 85 -19.08 -4.89 7.08
C ASN A 85 -17.82 -4.78 6.21
N GLU A 86 -16.67 -4.48 6.83
CA GLU A 86 -15.41 -4.25 6.10
C GLU A 86 -15.03 -5.40 5.16
N GLU A 87 -15.09 -6.64 5.63
CA GLU A 87 -14.72 -7.81 4.83
C GLU A 87 -15.65 -7.98 3.63
N ASN A 88 -16.95 -7.88 3.83
CA ASN A 88 -17.94 -8.00 2.75
C ASN A 88 -17.84 -6.84 1.76
N ARG A 89 -17.46 -5.65 2.23
CA ARG A 89 -17.19 -4.50 1.37
C ARG A 89 -15.96 -4.74 0.50
N CYS A 90 -14.89 -5.32 1.05
CA CYS A 90 -13.72 -5.71 0.28
C CYS A 90 -14.05 -6.77 -0.78
N LYS A 91 -14.88 -7.77 -0.45
CA LYS A 91 -15.39 -8.75 -1.42
C LYS A 91 -16.19 -8.07 -2.54
N TYR A 92 -17.06 -7.14 -2.17
CA TYR A 92 -17.86 -6.37 -3.12
C TYR A 92 -16.98 -5.59 -4.11
N TYR A 93 -15.89 -4.95 -3.65
CA TYR A 93 -14.93 -4.30 -4.54
C TYR A 93 -14.31 -5.26 -5.55
N ILE A 94 -13.93 -6.46 -5.10
CA ILE A 94 -13.36 -7.48 -5.97
C ILE A 94 -14.38 -7.95 -7.00
N ASP A 95 -15.64 -8.13 -6.62
CA ASP A 95 -16.69 -8.52 -7.57
C ASP A 95 -16.92 -7.45 -8.65
N LEU A 96 -16.92 -6.17 -8.26
CA LEU A 96 -16.97 -5.05 -9.22
C LEU A 96 -15.80 -5.12 -10.21
N ILE A 97 -14.58 -5.34 -9.71
CA ILE A 97 -13.37 -5.44 -10.55
C ILE A 97 -13.44 -6.65 -11.49
N LYS A 98 -13.81 -7.83 -10.98
CA LYS A 98 -13.92 -9.05 -11.79
C LYS A 98 -14.97 -8.87 -12.90
N ASN A 99 -16.14 -8.32 -12.57
CA ASN A 99 -17.20 -8.05 -13.53
C ASN A 99 -16.75 -7.08 -14.63
N ALA A 100 -16.03 -6.02 -14.28
CA ALA A 100 -15.45 -5.09 -15.23
C ALA A 100 -14.42 -5.77 -16.16
N LEU A 101 -13.54 -6.61 -15.60
CA LEU A 101 -12.55 -7.36 -16.37
C LEU A 101 -13.18 -8.35 -17.34
N TYR A 102 -14.24 -9.06 -16.94
CA TYR A 102 -14.98 -9.94 -17.85
C TYR A 102 -15.57 -9.15 -19.04
N GLN A 103 -16.15 -7.98 -18.80
CA GLN A 103 -16.68 -7.14 -19.86
C GLN A 103 -15.59 -6.64 -20.81
N ILE A 104 -14.48 -6.14 -20.27
CA ILE A 104 -13.33 -5.68 -21.07
C ILE A 104 -12.76 -6.81 -21.93
N SER A 105 -12.66 -8.03 -21.40
CA SER A 105 -12.08 -9.17 -22.13
C SER A 105 -12.84 -9.56 -23.40
N ARG A 106 -14.11 -9.13 -23.53
CA ARG A 106 -14.93 -9.37 -24.72
C ARG A 106 -14.58 -8.43 -25.87
N ILE A 107 -13.99 -7.27 -25.58
CA ILE A 107 -13.71 -6.22 -26.57
C ILE A 107 -12.21 -5.97 -26.79
N LYS A 108 -11.38 -6.25 -25.78
CA LYS A 108 -9.95 -6.00 -25.79
C LYS A 108 -9.20 -7.19 -25.24
N SER A 109 -8.06 -7.50 -25.86
CA SER A 109 -7.16 -8.52 -25.35
C SER A 109 -6.53 -8.05 -24.04
N ILE A 110 -6.82 -8.78 -22.96
CA ILE A 110 -6.24 -8.60 -21.63
C ILE A 110 -5.90 -9.97 -21.04
N PRO A 111 -4.95 -10.07 -20.10
CA PRO A 111 -4.59 -11.33 -19.46
C PRO A 111 -5.64 -11.72 -18.39
N LEU A 112 -6.90 -11.92 -18.82
CA LEU A 112 -8.06 -12.07 -17.93
C LEU A 112 -7.82 -13.12 -16.83
N LYS A 113 -7.38 -14.33 -17.20
CA LYS A 113 -7.15 -15.42 -16.23
C LYS A 113 -6.17 -14.99 -15.13
N GLN A 114 -5.08 -14.32 -15.50
CA GLN A 114 -4.09 -13.84 -14.54
C GLN A 114 -4.63 -12.70 -13.67
N LEU A 115 -5.40 -11.77 -14.25
CA LEU A 115 -5.99 -10.66 -13.50
C LEU A 115 -7.03 -11.13 -12.48
N ILE A 116 -7.88 -12.10 -12.86
CA ILE A 116 -8.82 -12.75 -11.93
C ILE A 116 -8.05 -13.49 -10.83
N GLY A 117 -7.00 -14.24 -11.19
CA GLY A 117 -6.14 -14.91 -10.22
C GLY A 117 -5.49 -13.95 -9.21
N PHE A 118 -5.10 -12.75 -9.62
CA PHE A 118 -4.62 -11.74 -8.67
C PHE A 118 -5.73 -11.27 -7.71
N CYS A 119 -6.96 -11.14 -8.18
CA CYS A 119 -8.09 -10.81 -7.30
C CYS A 119 -8.34 -11.93 -6.28
N ASP A 120 -8.22 -13.19 -6.71
CA ASP A 120 -8.35 -14.37 -5.84
C ASP A 120 -7.22 -14.43 -4.80
N ASP A 121 -5.96 -14.20 -5.20
CA ASP A 121 -4.81 -14.06 -4.27
C ASP A 121 -5.13 -13.05 -3.15
N LEU A 122 -5.77 -11.92 -3.48
CA LEU A 122 -6.06 -10.88 -2.51
C LEU A 122 -7.15 -11.33 -1.53
N ILE A 123 -8.19 -12.04 -1.99
CA ILE A 123 -9.22 -12.64 -1.13
C ILE A 123 -8.59 -13.67 -0.20
N GLU A 124 -7.78 -14.59 -0.73
CA GLU A 124 -7.10 -15.64 0.05
C GLU A 124 -6.16 -15.06 1.12
N SER A 125 -5.51 -13.93 0.81
CA SER A 125 -4.66 -13.18 1.76
C SER A 125 -5.44 -12.39 2.82
N LYS A 126 -6.78 -12.53 2.86
CA LYS A 126 -7.70 -11.74 3.69
C LYS A 126 -7.52 -10.23 3.48
N PHE A 127 -7.33 -9.83 2.22
CA PHE A 127 -7.16 -8.43 1.81
C PHE A 127 -5.93 -7.73 2.40
N VAL A 128 -4.87 -8.49 2.70
CA VAL A 128 -3.59 -7.93 3.18
C VAL A 128 -2.49 -8.18 2.18
N TYR A 129 -2.05 -7.10 1.52
CA TYR A 129 -0.90 -7.14 0.63
C TYR A 129 0.40 -7.01 1.41
N ARG A 130 1.30 -8.00 1.27
CA ARG A 130 2.61 -8.01 1.91
C ARG A 130 3.75 -8.00 0.89
N TRP A 131 4.81 -7.25 1.19
CA TRP A 131 6.05 -7.32 0.43
C TRP A 131 7.27 -7.04 1.29
N ARG A 132 8.44 -7.50 0.83
CA ARG A 132 9.71 -7.24 1.51
C ARG A 132 10.17 -5.82 1.21
N PHE A 133 10.49 -5.07 2.26
CA PHE A 133 11.03 -3.73 2.17
C PHE A 133 12.55 -3.75 2.08
N LYS A 134 13.22 -4.34 3.08
CA LYS A 134 14.68 -4.42 3.17
C LYS A 134 15.10 -5.59 4.03
N LYS A 135 16.31 -6.10 3.83
CA LYS A 135 16.97 -7.01 4.79
C LYS A 135 18.39 -6.51 5.01
N ILE A 136 18.84 -6.57 6.26
CA ILE A 136 20.11 -6.07 6.72
C ILE A 136 20.75 -7.16 7.56
N TYR A 137 22.04 -7.41 7.35
CA TYR A 137 22.85 -8.26 8.21
C TYR A 137 23.86 -7.39 8.96
N VAL A 138 23.98 -7.61 10.27
CA VAL A 138 24.89 -6.91 11.17
C VAL A 138 25.88 -7.94 11.73
N PRO A 139 27.07 -8.08 11.10
CA PRO A 139 28.01 -9.17 11.42
C PRO A 139 28.45 -9.20 12.88
N ASN A 140 28.77 -8.04 13.45
CA ASN A 140 29.31 -7.94 14.80
C ASN A 140 28.32 -8.38 15.89
N LEU A 141 27.02 -8.43 15.58
CA LEU A 141 25.97 -8.90 16.49
C LEU A 141 25.38 -10.23 16.04
N ASN A 142 25.92 -10.82 14.96
CA ASN A 142 25.34 -11.96 14.27
C ASN A 142 23.81 -11.82 14.04
N LEU A 143 23.38 -10.62 13.70
CA LEU A 143 21.97 -10.23 13.72
C LEU A 143 21.48 -9.95 12.30
N THR A 144 20.36 -10.55 11.93
CA THR A 144 19.68 -10.27 10.67
C THR A 144 18.37 -9.55 10.96
N ILE A 145 18.17 -8.38 10.38
CA ILE A 145 16.91 -7.64 10.47
C ILE A 145 16.22 -7.65 9.11
N SER A 146 14.98 -8.12 9.07
CA SER A 146 14.10 -8.04 7.92
C SER A 146 13.02 -7.00 8.16
N PHE A 147 12.79 -6.16 7.16
CA PHE A 147 11.69 -5.21 7.12
C PHE A 147 10.69 -5.65 6.05
N SER A 148 9.42 -5.74 6.42
CA SER A 148 8.32 -6.06 5.53
C SER A 148 7.21 -5.03 5.65
N CYS A 149 6.60 -4.71 4.53
CA CYS A 149 5.41 -3.87 4.50
C CYS A 149 4.15 -4.74 4.48
N GLU A 150 3.10 -4.23 5.14
CA GLU A 150 1.73 -4.71 4.98
C GLU A 150 0.85 -3.53 4.57
N LEU A 151 -0.08 -3.76 3.66
CA LEU A 151 -1.08 -2.78 3.23
C LEU A 151 -2.44 -3.46 3.15
N ASN A 152 -3.43 -2.86 3.80
CA ASN A 152 -4.83 -3.26 3.74
C ASN A 152 -5.72 -2.00 3.61
N THR A 153 -7.04 -2.16 3.67
CA THR A 153 -7.99 -1.04 3.57
C THR A 153 -7.89 -0.03 4.73
N GLN A 154 -7.37 -0.46 5.88
CA GLN A 154 -7.25 0.34 7.08
C GLN A 154 -5.89 0.98 7.22
N ASP A 155 -4.78 0.32 6.92
CA ASP A 155 -3.46 0.89 7.19
C ASP A 155 -2.34 0.34 6.29
N PHE A 156 -1.29 1.13 6.23
CA PHE A 156 0.05 0.69 5.87
C PHE A 156 0.85 0.45 7.16
N LYS A 157 1.60 -0.66 7.20
CA LYS A 157 2.51 -1.01 8.29
C LYS A 157 3.90 -1.33 7.76
N LEU A 158 4.93 -0.84 8.44
CA LEU A 158 6.29 -1.38 8.32
C LEU A 158 6.57 -2.22 9.56
N ILE A 159 6.91 -3.48 9.36
CA ILE A 159 7.21 -4.45 10.41
C ILE A 159 8.70 -4.76 10.35
N ALA A 160 9.37 -4.70 11.51
CA ALA A 160 10.73 -5.19 11.68
C ALA A 160 10.69 -6.57 12.34
N THR A 161 11.54 -7.47 11.87
CA THR A 161 11.71 -8.81 12.42
C THR A 161 13.21 -9.08 12.53
N ALA A 162 13.68 -9.35 13.74
CA ALA A 162 15.06 -9.65 14.02
C ALA A 162 15.26 -11.15 14.20
N PHE A 163 16.33 -11.68 13.61
CA PHE A 163 16.72 -13.08 13.66
C PHE A 163 18.18 -13.18 14.07
N SER A 164 18.53 -14.22 14.82
CA SER A 164 19.93 -14.64 14.90
C SER A 164 20.33 -15.19 13.52
N ALA A 165 21.54 -14.96 13.05
CA ALA A 165 21.91 -15.34 11.67
C ALA A 165 21.77 -16.85 11.37
N ASN A 166 21.85 -17.67 12.41
CA ASN A 166 21.78 -19.12 12.32
C ASN A 166 20.40 -19.68 12.69
N ASP A 167 19.45 -18.83 13.09
CA ASP A 167 18.12 -19.26 13.51
C ASP A 167 17.05 -18.83 12.49
N SER A 168 16.11 -19.74 12.27
CA SER A 168 14.91 -19.49 11.48
C SER A 168 13.82 -18.79 12.30
N GLN A 169 13.87 -18.91 13.63
CA GLN A 169 12.91 -18.29 14.53
C GLN A 169 13.29 -16.83 14.82
N PRO A 170 12.31 -15.91 14.80
CA PRO A 170 12.57 -14.51 15.11
C PRO A 170 12.87 -14.34 16.60
N ILE A 171 13.93 -13.58 16.93
CA ILE A 171 14.25 -13.16 18.30
C ILE A 171 13.19 -12.17 18.79
N CYS A 172 12.81 -11.23 17.93
CA CYS A 172 11.69 -10.33 18.17
C CYS A 172 11.09 -9.86 16.85
N ASN A 173 9.84 -9.42 16.91
CA ASN A 173 9.14 -8.80 15.80
C ASN A 173 8.21 -7.71 16.32
N GLY A 174 7.92 -6.73 15.47
CA GLY A 174 7.05 -5.64 15.85
C GLY A 174 6.89 -4.59 14.76
N GLN A 175 5.83 -3.82 14.88
CA GLN A 175 5.52 -2.73 13.97
C GLN A 175 6.37 -1.51 14.32
N VAL A 176 7.06 -0.95 13.33
CA VAL A 176 7.91 0.24 13.50
C VAL A 176 7.30 1.51 12.91
N ILE A 177 6.43 1.37 11.91
CA ILE A 177 5.65 2.47 11.32
C ILE A 177 4.23 1.97 11.08
N ARG A 178 3.25 2.84 11.32
CA ARG A 178 1.86 2.68 10.85
C ARG A 178 1.32 4.01 10.42
N THR A 179 0.71 4.02 9.23
CA THR A 179 0.13 5.22 8.63
C THR A 179 -1.06 4.84 7.77
N LYS A 180 -1.71 5.87 7.22
CA LYS A 180 -2.82 5.77 6.28
C LYS A 180 -2.44 4.88 5.08
N PRO A 181 -3.35 4.04 4.56
CA PRO A 181 -3.11 3.16 3.42
C PRO A 181 -3.15 3.95 2.10
N ASP A 182 -2.32 4.98 2.00
CA ASP A 182 -2.19 5.84 0.84
C ASP A 182 -0.69 6.07 0.58
N ASP A 183 -0.27 5.97 -0.69
CA ASP A 183 1.14 6.02 -1.06
C ASP A 183 1.79 7.35 -0.74
N ILE A 184 1.03 8.45 -0.65
CA ILE A 184 1.57 9.77 -0.30
C ILE A 184 2.27 9.72 1.06
N PHE A 185 1.80 8.88 1.99
CA PHE A 185 2.39 8.76 3.33
C PHE A 185 3.60 7.83 3.33
N PHE A 186 3.45 6.60 2.84
CA PHE A 186 4.51 5.59 2.97
C PHE A 186 5.58 5.67 1.87
N SER A 187 5.34 6.36 0.75
CA SER A 187 6.36 6.62 -0.29
C SER A 187 7.47 7.56 0.19
N LEU A 188 7.24 8.26 1.30
CA LEU A 188 8.26 9.11 1.93
C LEU A 188 9.33 8.30 2.65
N ILE A 189 9.08 7.02 2.94
CA ILE A 189 10.00 6.14 3.65
C ILE A 189 11.05 5.61 2.67
N SER A 190 12.32 5.89 2.94
CA SER A 190 13.41 5.48 2.07
C SER A 190 13.81 4.01 2.28
N PRO A 191 14.03 3.24 1.21
CA PRO A 191 14.61 1.89 1.30
C PRO A 191 16.10 1.91 1.72
N ASN A 192 16.73 3.09 1.72
CA ASN A 192 18.11 3.29 2.17
C ASN A 192 18.14 3.49 3.69
N ILE A 193 18.06 2.37 4.39
CA ILE A 193 18.23 2.30 5.83
C ILE A 193 19.72 2.48 6.17
N GLN A 194 20.02 3.34 7.14
CA GLN A 194 21.38 3.61 7.60
C GLN A 194 21.66 2.86 8.91
N ILE A 195 22.92 2.50 9.15
CA ILE A 195 23.37 1.98 10.43
C ILE A 195 24.44 2.93 10.97
N LYS A 196 24.22 3.47 12.16
CA LYS A 196 25.14 4.41 12.82
C LYS A 196 25.01 4.29 14.32
N ASP A 197 26.13 4.34 15.05
CA ASP A 197 26.17 4.40 16.51
C ASP A 197 25.30 3.33 17.20
N ASN A 198 25.39 2.08 16.71
CA ASN A 198 24.59 0.94 17.18
C ASN A 198 23.07 1.10 17.00
N GLN A 199 22.64 1.91 16.03
CA GLN A 199 21.25 2.10 15.67
C GLN A 199 21.01 1.82 14.18
N ILE A 200 19.82 1.31 13.89
CA ILE A 200 19.23 1.33 12.57
C ILE A 200 18.42 2.61 12.44
N LEU A 201 18.66 3.39 11.39
CA LEU A 201 17.93 4.61 11.08
C LEU A 201 17.08 4.40 9.82
N ILE A 202 15.76 4.43 9.99
CA ILE A 202 14.80 4.49 8.89
C ILE A 202 14.66 5.96 8.51
N THR A 203 15.00 6.29 7.27
CA THR A 203 15.10 7.66 6.79
C THR A 203 13.95 8.04 5.86
N SER A 204 13.73 9.34 5.70
CA SER A 204 12.90 9.89 4.64
C SER A 204 13.60 9.70 3.28
N LYS A 205 12.86 9.93 2.18
CA LYS A 205 13.43 10.01 0.82
C LYS A 205 14.53 11.08 0.66
N TRP A 206 14.63 12.02 1.59
CA TRP A 206 15.67 13.04 1.66
C TRP A 206 16.78 12.70 2.66
N HIS A 207 16.88 11.44 3.09
CA HIS A 207 17.88 10.92 4.03
C HIS A 207 17.81 11.49 5.45
N THR A 208 16.70 12.12 5.83
CA THR A 208 16.46 12.59 7.20
C THR A 208 16.02 11.42 8.09
N PRO A 209 16.66 11.13 9.23
CA PRO A 209 16.23 10.05 10.13
C PRO A 209 14.83 10.30 10.72
N LEU A 210 13.88 9.40 10.46
CA LEU A 210 12.50 9.52 10.94
C LEU A 210 12.23 8.62 12.14
N VAL A 211 12.80 7.40 12.12
CA VAL A 211 12.63 6.38 13.14
C VAL A 211 13.98 5.69 13.38
N SER A 212 14.30 5.37 14.62
CA SER A 212 15.50 4.63 14.99
C SER A 212 15.18 3.38 15.82
N LEU A 213 15.97 2.33 15.64
CA LEU A 213 15.91 1.08 16.40
C LEU A 213 17.29 0.77 16.97
N ASN A 214 17.39 0.43 18.24
CA ASN A 214 18.65 0.04 18.87
C ASN A 214 19.02 -1.41 18.52
N LEU A 215 20.22 -1.61 17.97
CA LEU A 215 20.68 -2.94 17.54
C LEU A 215 20.93 -3.91 18.70
N LEU A 216 21.41 -3.41 19.85
CA LEU A 216 21.65 -4.25 21.03
C LEU A 216 20.33 -4.70 21.65
N ASP A 217 19.32 -3.83 21.69
CA ASP A 217 18.00 -4.21 22.20
C ASP A 217 17.36 -5.29 21.30
N LEU A 218 17.44 -5.11 19.97
CA LEU A 218 16.97 -6.12 19.02
C LEU A 218 17.67 -7.46 19.20
N SER A 219 19.00 -7.45 19.45
CA SER A 219 19.77 -8.68 19.70
C SER A 219 19.37 -9.40 20.98
N LYS A 220 18.79 -8.67 21.95
CA LYS A 220 18.26 -9.21 23.21
C LYS A 220 16.77 -9.57 23.14
N GLY A 221 16.15 -9.46 21.96
CA GLY A 221 14.73 -9.74 21.77
C GLY A 221 13.79 -8.60 22.19
N SER A 222 14.31 -7.37 22.33
CA SER A 222 13.50 -6.19 22.60
C SER A 222 13.44 -5.29 21.38
N LEU A 223 12.23 -4.96 20.94
CA LEU A 223 12.00 -4.00 19.86
C LEU A 223 11.45 -2.71 20.46
N VAL A 224 12.31 -1.69 20.51
CA VAL A 224 11.97 -0.34 20.96
C VAL A 224 12.06 0.61 19.76
N VAL A 225 10.99 1.37 19.53
CA VAL A 225 10.88 2.32 18.43
C VAL A 225 11.10 3.72 18.95
N ASP A 226 12.19 4.34 18.53
CA ASP A 226 12.55 5.71 18.92
C ASP A 226 12.31 6.68 17.76
N PHE A 227 11.91 7.92 18.10
CA PHE A 227 11.73 9.02 17.15
C PHE A 227 12.82 10.08 17.40
N PRO A 228 13.83 10.21 16.52
CA PRO A 228 14.91 11.16 16.69
C PRO A 228 14.41 12.61 16.76
N LYS A 229 15.19 13.48 17.41
CA LYS A 229 14.98 14.93 17.38
C LYS A 229 15.22 15.48 15.97
N THR A 230 14.61 16.62 15.67
CA THR A 230 14.86 17.36 14.43
C THR A 230 16.36 17.59 14.20
N PRO A 231 16.88 17.38 12.97
CA PRO A 231 18.23 17.79 12.62
C PRO A 231 18.31 19.29 12.28
N TYR A 232 17.20 20.03 12.34
CA TYR A 232 17.10 21.44 11.97
C TYR A 232 16.72 22.34 13.15
N PRO A 233 17.44 22.31 14.30
CA PRO A 233 16.99 22.96 15.54
C PRO A 233 16.81 24.47 15.43
N ASN A 234 17.47 25.11 14.46
CA ASN A 234 17.43 26.57 14.26
C ASN A 234 16.41 27.01 13.19
N ASP A 235 15.73 26.08 12.53
CA ASP A 235 14.68 26.37 11.54
C ASP A 235 13.34 25.84 12.07
N ILE A 236 12.51 26.77 12.53
CA ILE A 236 11.20 26.47 13.13
C ILE A 236 10.31 25.73 12.12
N LYS A 237 10.25 26.20 10.88
CA LYS A 237 9.38 25.63 9.84
C LYS A 237 9.85 24.23 9.44
N ALA A 238 11.16 24.03 9.27
CA ALA A 238 11.71 22.71 8.98
C ALA A 238 11.49 21.74 10.14
N THR A 239 11.59 22.22 11.38
CA THR A 239 11.33 21.45 12.59
C THR A 239 9.87 21.03 12.71
N GLU A 240 8.93 21.93 12.48
CA GLU A 240 7.50 21.63 12.45
C GLU A 240 7.16 20.60 11.37
N ASN A 241 7.67 20.79 10.15
CA ASN A 241 7.48 19.83 9.06
C ASN A 241 8.05 18.45 9.41
N PHE A 242 9.25 18.40 10.01
CA PHE A 242 9.87 17.15 10.43
C PHE A 242 9.02 16.40 11.45
N TYR A 243 8.53 17.08 12.49
CA TYR A 243 7.69 16.44 13.49
C TYR A 243 6.31 16.07 12.95
N GLN A 244 5.75 16.83 12.01
CA GLN A 244 4.52 16.45 11.32
C GLN A 244 4.71 15.17 10.51
N LEU A 245 5.85 15.03 9.80
CA LEU A 245 6.18 13.79 9.09
C LEU A 245 6.31 12.60 10.04
N GLN A 246 7.01 12.76 11.17
CA GLN A 246 7.07 11.70 12.19
C GLN A 246 5.67 11.39 12.75
N LYS A 247 4.83 12.40 12.95
CA LYS A 247 3.46 12.24 13.46
C LYS A 247 2.64 11.37 12.52
N GLU A 248 2.68 11.59 11.21
CA GLU A 248 1.96 10.77 10.23
C GLU A 248 2.44 9.30 10.19
N LEU A 249 3.63 8.98 10.71
CA LEU A 249 4.20 7.63 10.72
C LEU A 249 4.01 6.86 12.05
N ARG A 250 3.38 7.48 13.05
CA ARG A 250 3.22 6.91 14.40
C ARG A 250 2.00 6.01 14.53
N TYR A 251 2.19 4.91 15.27
CA TYR A 251 1.15 3.95 15.67
C TYR A 251 -0.12 4.60 16.22
N ASN A 252 0.04 5.59 17.10
CA ASN A 252 -1.04 6.11 17.94
C ASN A 252 -1.86 7.22 17.27
N ASN A 253 -1.44 7.72 16.11
CA ASN A 253 -2.18 8.78 15.40
C ASN A 253 -3.22 8.23 14.43
N TYR A 254 -3.52 6.93 14.53
CA TYR A 254 -4.45 6.25 13.63
C TYR A 254 -5.76 5.91 14.35
N GLU A 255 -6.76 6.79 14.23
CA GLU A 255 -8.16 6.44 14.45
C GLU A 255 -8.90 6.51 13.12
N PHE A 256 -9.31 5.37 12.59
CA PHE A 256 -10.47 5.32 11.72
C PHE A 256 -11.69 5.21 12.65
N LYS A 257 -12.57 6.22 12.63
CA LYS A 257 -13.93 6.08 13.16
C LYS A 257 -14.86 5.76 12.01
#